data_AF-A0A5D2TAF0-F1
#
_entry.id   AF-A0A5D2TAF0-F1
#
_cell.length_a   1.000
_cell.length_b   1.000
_cell.length_c   1.000
_cell.angle_alpha   90.00
_cell.angle_beta   90.00
_cell.angle_gamma   90.00
#
_symmetry.space_group_name_H-M   'P 1'
#
loop_
_entity.id
_entity.type
_entity.pdbx_description
1 polymer ?
#
loop_
_entity_poly.entity_id
_entity_poly.type
_entity_poly.pdbx_seq_one_letter_code
_entity_poly.pdbx_strand_id
1 'polypeptide(L)'
;MFASDMNSVREASRVTTAGMMLFPIQFTWPYGGRSVFISGSFNRWAELVPMSQVEGAPNVFQAVCAVSHGCHEHRISAVTLNQAVPRISEEDVQACRHRISVFLAAHTAYELLPESGKVVALDVNLPVKQAFHILSEQGIALAPLWDNCKGKFVGVLSASDFILILRELGNHGSNLTEEELETHTISAWKEGKAYMNRQVDGHGRPIPKHLIYAGPCDNLKDIALKILQSGVAIVPVIHSSSEDGSFPQLLHLASLSGILKCLCRYFKHCSGSLPVLQLPIYAIPLGTWVPRIGESSSRPFAMLRPTASLSSALNMLVQARVSSIPIVDDNDSLLDIYSRSDITALAKGRAYTHNLNEMTIYQALQLGQDSNTPYEMRSQRYQMCLRTDTLLKVMEQLANPGVRRLVIVEAGSNRVEGVVSLTDVFRFLLG
;
A
#
# COMPACT_ATOMS: atom_id res chain seq x y z
N MET A 1 -36.16 -53.89 33.25
CA MET A 1 -35.68 -53.43 34.56
C MET A 1 -34.18 -53.68 34.63
N PHE A 2 -33.42 -52.60 34.83
CA PHE A 2 -32.07 -52.46 35.43
C PHE A 2 -30.84 -53.28 34.95
N ALA A 3 -29.94 -52.56 34.26
CA ALA A 3 -28.49 -52.31 34.48
C ALA A 3 -27.53 -53.40 35.03
N SER A 4 -26.35 -53.59 34.40
CA SER A 4 -25.05 -52.94 34.73
C SER A 4 -23.80 -53.69 34.19
N ASP A 5 -23.05 -52.97 33.33
CA ASP A 5 -21.58 -52.76 33.21
C ASP A 5 -20.44 -53.83 33.29
N MET A 6 -19.44 -53.54 32.42
CA MET A 6 -17.96 -53.64 32.54
C MET A 6 -17.13 -54.74 31.79
N ASN A 7 -16.68 -54.34 30.58
CA ASN A 7 -15.30 -54.33 30.02
C ASN A 7 -14.22 -55.39 30.39
N SER A 8 -13.50 -55.93 29.38
CA SER A 8 -12.06 -55.60 29.17
C SER A 8 -11.43 -56.08 27.84
N VAL A 9 -10.83 -55.09 27.18
CA VAL A 9 -9.62 -55.00 26.33
C VAL A 9 -8.73 -56.24 26.13
N ARG A 10 -8.33 -56.47 24.87
CA ARG A 10 -6.99 -56.98 24.50
C ARG A 10 -6.40 -56.10 23.41
N GLU A 11 -5.47 -55.22 23.79
CA GLU A 11 -4.62 -54.48 22.87
C GLU A 11 -3.17 -54.90 23.14
N ALA A 12 -2.48 -55.25 22.06
CA ALA A 12 -1.16 -55.85 22.11
C ALA A 12 -0.09 -54.83 22.49
N SER A 13 0.61 -55.14 23.57
CA SER A 13 1.78 -54.44 24.08
C SER A 13 2.98 -54.57 23.13
N ARG A 14 3.62 -53.44 22.81
CA ARG A 14 5.03 -53.41 22.41
C ARG A 14 5.82 -52.69 23.49
N VAL A 15 6.64 -53.47 24.18
CA VAL A 15 7.61 -53.03 25.19
C VAL A 15 8.94 -52.77 24.50
N THR A 16 9.52 -51.60 24.74
CA THR A 16 10.96 -51.37 24.56
C THR A 16 11.54 -50.71 25.80
N THR A 17 12.73 -51.17 26.14
CA THR A 17 13.62 -50.93 27.29
C THR A 17 13.65 -49.52 27.89
N ALA A 18 13.69 -49.49 29.24
CA ALA A 18 13.60 -48.37 30.21
C ALA A 18 12.16 -48.00 30.62
N GLY A 19 11.81 -48.31 31.88
CA GLY A 19 10.45 -48.24 32.44
C GLY A 19 9.87 -46.83 32.60
N MET A 20 9.51 -46.19 31.50
CA MET A 20 8.68 -44.98 31.46
C MET A 20 7.32 -45.33 30.86
N MET A 21 6.24 -45.06 31.59
CA MET A 21 4.87 -45.19 31.08
C MET A 21 4.61 -44.03 30.11
N LEU A 22 4.29 -44.36 28.86
CA LEU A 22 4.04 -43.37 27.79
C LEU A 22 2.56 -43.33 27.44
N PHE A 23 2.03 -42.14 27.21
CA PHE A 23 0.64 -41.87 26.85
C PHE A 23 0.58 -41.40 25.39
N PRO A 24 -0.33 -41.96 24.56
CA PRO A 24 -0.54 -41.46 23.21
C PRO A 24 -1.27 -40.11 23.27
N ILE A 25 -0.65 -39.05 22.76
CA ILE A 25 -1.25 -37.72 22.64
C ILE A 25 -1.33 -37.36 21.16
N GLN A 26 -2.53 -36.94 20.72
CA GLN A 26 -2.77 -36.48 19.35
C GLN A 26 -2.52 -34.98 19.23
N PHE A 27 -1.67 -34.61 18.29
CA PHE A 27 -1.40 -33.23 17.91
C PHE A 27 -2.05 -32.93 16.56
N THR A 28 -2.67 -31.76 16.44
CA THR A 28 -3.37 -31.34 15.21
C THR A 28 -2.84 -30.01 14.72
N TRP A 29 -2.60 -29.91 13.41
CA TRP A 29 -2.16 -28.71 12.72
C TRP A 29 -3.15 -28.34 11.61
N PRO A 30 -3.99 -27.30 11.78
CA PRO A 30 -5.07 -26.97 10.84
C PRO A 30 -4.67 -25.97 9.73
N TYR A 31 -3.41 -25.54 9.66
CA TYR A 31 -2.98 -24.42 8.82
C TYR A 31 -2.34 -24.83 7.47
N GLY A 32 -2.41 -26.12 7.10
CA GLY A 32 -1.88 -26.64 5.84
C GLY A 32 -0.35 -26.78 5.79
N GLY A 33 0.16 -27.32 4.69
CA GLY A 33 1.59 -27.62 4.47
C GLY A 33 1.76 -28.77 3.46
N ARG A 34 2.97 -28.98 2.89
CA ARG A 34 3.24 -30.19 2.09
C ARG A 34 3.82 -31.32 2.94
N SER A 35 4.65 -30.96 3.93
CA SER A 35 5.15 -31.89 4.93
C SER A 35 5.18 -31.16 6.26
N VAL A 36 4.41 -31.65 7.23
CA VAL A 36 4.31 -31.06 8.56
C VAL A 36 5.00 -32.02 9.52
N PHE A 37 5.84 -31.47 10.39
CA PHE A 37 6.59 -32.24 11.37
C PHE A 37 6.36 -31.68 12.76
N ILE A 38 6.34 -32.54 13.77
CA ILE A 38 6.29 -32.16 15.18
C ILE A 38 7.56 -32.64 15.88
N SER A 39 8.11 -31.79 16.75
CA SER A 39 9.18 -32.12 17.67
C SER A 39 8.86 -31.54 19.04
N GLY A 40 9.39 -32.11 20.12
CA GLY A 40 9.08 -31.60 21.45
C GLY A 40 10.01 -32.09 22.53
N SER A 41 9.78 -31.65 23.76
CA SER A 41 10.60 -32.07 24.91
C SER A 41 10.55 -33.59 25.15
N PHE A 42 9.46 -34.26 24.72
CA PHE A 42 9.25 -35.69 24.84
C PHE A 42 10.20 -36.56 24.00
N ASN A 43 10.79 -36.00 22.94
CA ASN A 43 11.86 -36.64 22.17
C ASN A 43 13.19 -35.87 22.26
N ARG A 44 13.35 -35.06 23.32
CA ARG A 44 14.52 -34.19 23.57
C ARG A 44 14.86 -33.29 22.38
N TRP A 45 13.87 -32.90 21.57
CA TRP A 45 14.07 -32.13 20.34
C TRP A 45 14.97 -32.81 19.28
N ALA A 46 15.23 -34.12 19.44
CA ALA A 46 16.21 -34.83 18.63
C ALA A 46 15.64 -35.28 17.27
N GLU A 47 14.34 -35.59 17.22
CA GLU A 47 13.68 -36.11 16.02
C GLU A 47 12.49 -35.24 15.59
N LEU A 48 12.28 -35.19 14.28
CA LEU A 48 11.11 -34.57 13.64
C LEU A 48 10.14 -35.69 13.26
N VAL A 49 9.01 -35.77 13.97
CA VAL A 49 7.97 -36.77 13.69
C VAL A 49 7.06 -36.23 12.59
N PRO A 50 6.94 -36.91 11.43
CA PRO A 50 6.04 -36.48 10.37
C PRO A 50 4.58 -36.60 10.79
N MET A 51 3.77 -35.60 10.44
CA MET A 51 2.32 -35.58 10.62
C MET A 51 1.63 -36.02 9.33
N SER A 52 0.58 -36.82 9.47
CA SER A 52 -0.24 -37.34 8.36
C SER A 52 -1.42 -36.41 8.07
N GLN A 53 -1.78 -36.24 6.80
CA GLN A 53 -2.94 -35.46 6.40
C GLN A 53 -4.23 -36.19 6.80
N VAL A 54 -5.20 -35.44 7.33
CA VAL A 54 -6.50 -35.99 7.76
C VAL A 54 -7.40 -36.21 6.54
N GLU A 55 -7.96 -37.41 6.44
CA GLU A 55 -8.87 -37.78 5.36
C GLU A 55 -10.13 -36.89 5.39
N GLY A 56 -10.43 -36.23 4.27
CA GLY A 56 -11.54 -35.27 4.15
C GLY A 56 -11.23 -33.81 4.58
N ALA A 57 -10.04 -33.52 5.11
CA ALA A 57 -9.66 -32.16 5.52
C ALA A 57 -8.26 -31.79 4.99
N PRO A 58 -8.15 -31.21 3.77
CA PRO A 58 -6.87 -31.09 3.07
C PRO A 58 -5.83 -30.19 3.75
N ASN A 59 -6.25 -29.31 4.67
CA ASN A 59 -5.35 -28.41 5.40
C ASN A 59 -4.98 -28.92 6.80
N VAL A 60 -5.50 -30.07 7.22
CA VAL A 60 -5.32 -30.58 8.58
C VAL A 60 -4.33 -31.73 8.59
N PHE A 61 -3.32 -31.62 9.43
CA PHE A 61 -2.31 -32.66 9.67
C PHE A 61 -2.37 -33.13 11.12
N GLN A 62 -2.16 -34.42 11.35
CA GLN A 62 -2.20 -35.04 12.68
C GLN A 62 -1.05 -36.01 12.89
N ALA A 63 -0.53 -36.05 14.12
CA ALA A 63 0.39 -37.08 14.58
C ALA A 63 0.02 -37.50 16.00
N VAL A 64 0.21 -38.79 16.30
CA VAL A 64 0.09 -39.32 17.65
C VAL A 64 1.50 -39.61 18.15
N CYS A 65 1.92 -38.91 19.20
CA CYS A 65 3.23 -39.12 19.83
C CYS A 65 3.04 -39.76 21.20
N ALA A 66 3.91 -40.72 21.54
CA ALA A 66 3.96 -41.33 22.86
C ALA A 66 4.77 -40.42 23.80
N VAL A 67 4.11 -39.87 24.82
CA VAL A 67 4.66 -38.84 25.70
C VAL A 67 4.64 -39.32 27.15
N SER A 68 5.69 -39.06 27.93
CA SER A 68 5.73 -39.40 29.35
C SER A 68 4.74 -38.57 30.17
N HIS A 69 4.50 -38.95 31.43
CA HIS A 69 3.68 -38.13 32.34
C HIS A 69 4.32 -36.76 32.60
N GLY A 70 3.62 -35.66 32.31
CA GLY A 70 4.09 -34.30 32.58
C GLY A 70 3.58 -33.25 31.58
N CYS A 71 4.02 -32.00 31.75
CA CYS A 71 3.83 -30.94 30.77
C CYS A 71 4.96 -30.97 29.74
N HIS A 72 4.62 -30.96 28.46
CA HIS A 72 5.59 -31.07 27.37
C HIS A 72 5.45 -29.90 26.39
N GLU A 73 6.57 -29.24 26.11
CA GLU A 73 6.68 -28.25 25.05
C GLU A 73 6.80 -28.94 23.70
N HIS A 74 6.19 -28.36 22.67
CA HIS A 74 6.26 -28.87 21.32
C HIS A 74 6.38 -27.72 20.31
N ARG A 75 6.95 -28.04 19.15
CA ARG A 75 7.07 -27.17 17.99
C ARG A 75 6.61 -27.94 16.77
N ILE A 76 5.72 -27.32 16.01
CA ILE A 76 5.29 -27.83 14.70
C ILE A 76 6.02 -27.02 13.62
N SER A 77 6.61 -27.71 12.66
CA SER A 77 7.35 -27.14 11.53
C SER A 77 6.69 -27.61 10.24
N ALA A 78 6.11 -26.69 9.47
CA ALA A 78 5.56 -27.01 8.16
C ALA A 78 6.56 -26.61 7.07
N VAL A 79 6.96 -27.57 6.24
CA VAL A 79 7.65 -27.30 4.98
C VAL A 79 6.59 -26.92 3.96
N THR A 80 6.41 -25.62 3.78
CA THR A 80 5.82 -25.04 2.57
C THR A 80 6.88 -25.12 1.49
N LEU A 81 6.88 -26.21 0.72
CA LEU A 81 7.59 -26.19 -0.55
C LEU A 81 7.06 -24.98 -1.33
N ASN A 82 7.96 -24.09 -1.74
CA ASN A 82 7.76 -23.13 -2.81
C ASN A 82 6.76 -23.75 -3.79
N GLN A 83 5.53 -23.22 -3.83
CA GLN A 83 4.61 -23.53 -4.91
C GLN A 83 5.45 -23.44 -6.18
N ALA A 84 5.42 -24.47 -7.03
CA ALA A 84 6.07 -24.40 -8.32
C ALA A 84 5.64 -23.06 -8.91
N VAL A 85 6.56 -22.09 -8.98
CA VAL A 85 6.20 -20.73 -9.35
C VAL A 85 5.52 -20.89 -10.69
N PRO A 86 4.23 -20.52 -10.83
CA PRO A 86 3.56 -20.69 -12.09
C PRO A 86 4.41 -19.97 -13.13
N ARG A 87 5.08 -20.75 -13.98
CA ARG A 87 6.07 -20.25 -14.92
C ARG A 87 5.27 -19.59 -16.02
N ILE A 88 5.17 -18.28 -15.94
CA ILE A 88 4.65 -17.49 -17.05
C ILE A 88 5.65 -17.56 -18.19
N SER A 89 5.16 -17.79 -19.41
CA SER A 89 5.99 -17.63 -20.59
C SER A 89 6.23 -16.14 -20.81
N GLU A 90 7.43 -15.74 -21.24
CA GLU A 90 7.69 -14.33 -21.55
C GLU A 90 6.74 -13.87 -22.68
N GLU A 91 6.38 -14.78 -23.57
CA GLU A 91 5.39 -14.59 -24.63
C GLU A 91 4.01 -14.19 -24.08
N ASP A 92 3.53 -14.83 -23.01
CA ASP A 92 2.27 -14.47 -22.36
C ASP A 92 2.34 -13.09 -21.71
N VAL A 93 3.47 -12.75 -21.09
CA VAL A 93 3.71 -11.40 -20.53
C VAL A 93 3.65 -10.36 -21.64
N GLN A 94 4.36 -10.58 -22.75
CA GLN A 94 4.41 -9.64 -23.86
C GLN A 94 3.07 -9.53 -24.57
N ALA A 95 2.35 -10.63 -24.78
CA ALA A 95 0.99 -10.61 -25.34
C ALA A 95 0.03 -9.82 -24.45
N CYS A 96 0.12 -9.99 -23.13
CA CYS A 96 -0.67 -9.23 -22.16
C CYS A 96 -0.36 -7.73 -22.22
N ARG A 97 0.93 -7.36 -22.15
CA ARG A 97 1.39 -5.97 -22.28
C ARG A 97 0.91 -5.34 -23.58
N HIS A 98 1.05 -6.05 -24.71
CA HIS A 98 0.61 -5.58 -26.00
C HIS A 98 -0.89 -5.29 -26.02
N ARG A 99 -1.74 -6.22 -25.56
CA ARG A 99 -3.20 -6.05 -25.56
C ARG A 99 -3.64 -4.90 -24.64
N ILE A 100 -3.04 -4.78 -23.46
CA ILE A 100 -3.30 -3.65 -22.55
C ILE A 100 -2.83 -2.33 -23.18
N SER A 101 -1.68 -2.33 -23.83
CA SER A 101 -1.15 -1.14 -24.50
C SER A 101 -2.04 -0.69 -25.66
N VAL A 102 -2.53 -1.61 -26.47
CA VAL A 102 -3.48 -1.33 -27.58
C VAL A 102 -4.78 -0.76 -27.01
N PHE A 103 -5.33 -1.37 -25.95
CA PHE A 103 -6.50 -0.84 -25.28
C PHE A 103 -6.27 0.60 -24.80
N LEU A 104 -5.20 0.85 -24.04
CA LEU A 104 -4.92 2.18 -23.48
C LEU A 104 -4.64 3.24 -24.57
N ALA A 105 -4.10 2.84 -25.72
CA ALA A 105 -3.88 3.73 -26.86
C ALA A 105 -5.18 4.05 -27.62
N ALA A 106 -6.16 3.16 -27.60
CA ALA A 106 -7.45 3.34 -28.28
C ALA A 106 -8.48 4.14 -27.46
N HIS A 107 -8.26 4.31 -26.16
CA HIS A 107 -9.17 4.99 -25.23
C HIS A 107 -8.59 6.33 -24.78
N THR A 108 -9.47 7.29 -24.47
CA THR A 108 -9.06 8.69 -24.22
C THR A 108 -9.30 9.15 -22.79
N ALA A 109 -8.68 10.27 -22.39
CA ALA A 109 -8.89 10.89 -21.09
C ALA A 109 -10.36 11.21 -20.79
N TYR A 110 -11.14 11.50 -21.84
CA TYR A 110 -12.58 11.77 -21.74
C TYR A 110 -13.34 10.64 -21.03
N GLU A 111 -12.91 9.39 -21.19
CA GLU A 111 -13.56 8.24 -20.54
C GLU A 111 -13.31 8.14 -19.04
N LEU A 112 -12.36 8.92 -18.51
CA LEU A 112 -12.14 9.03 -17.07
C LEU A 112 -13.11 10.01 -16.41
N LEU A 113 -13.77 10.88 -17.19
CA LEU A 113 -14.68 11.88 -16.65
C LEU A 113 -15.93 11.18 -16.12
N PRO A 114 -16.34 11.46 -14.87
CA PRO A 114 -17.63 11.01 -14.38
C PRO A 114 -18.77 11.78 -15.07
N GLU A 115 -19.98 11.23 -15.04
CA GLU A 115 -21.19 11.93 -15.53
C GLU A 115 -21.41 13.28 -14.82
N SER A 116 -21.07 13.32 -13.53
CA SER A 116 -21.02 14.55 -12.73
C SER A 116 -19.87 14.45 -11.73
N GLY A 117 -19.14 15.55 -11.57
CA GLY A 117 -17.97 15.61 -10.70
C GLY A 117 -17.65 17.03 -10.26
N LYS A 118 -16.91 17.13 -9.16
CA LYS A 118 -16.39 18.39 -8.63
C LYS A 118 -14.87 18.39 -8.77
N VAL A 119 -14.31 19.47 -9.29
CA VAL A 119 -12.86 19.74 -9.26
C VAL A 119 -12.60 20.99 -8.43
N VAL A 120 -11.51 20.99 -7.67
CA VAL A 120 -11.10 22.14 -6.82
C VAL A 120 -9.75 22.63 -7.33
N ALA A 121 -9.67 23.92 -7.61
CA ALA A 121 -8.43 24.62 -7.93
C ALA A 121 -8.20 25.75 -6.93
N LEU A 122 -6.94 26.10 -6.69
CA LEU A 122 -6.56 27.14 -5.74
C LEU A 122 -5.86 28.30 -6.47
N ASP A 123 -6.13 29.53 -6.05
CA ASP A 123 -5.40 30.70 -6.52
C ASP A 123 -3.96 30.67 -5.98
N VAL A 124 -2.98 30.99 -6.82
CA VAL A 124 -1.55 31.02 -6.42
C VAL A 124 -1.23 32.05 -5.33
N ASN A 125 -2.06 33.09 -5.16
CA ASN A 125 -1.88 34.12 -4.15
C ASN A 125 -2.51 33.74 -2.80
N LEU A 126 -3.21 32.60 -2.73
CA LEU A 126 -3.77 32.11 -1.48
C LEU A 126 -2.64 31.83 -0.46
N PRO A 127 -2.78 32.24 0.81
CA PRO A 127 -1.89 31.82 1.88
C PRO A 127 -1.80 30.30 2.03
N VAL A 128 -0.59 29.78 2.28
CA VAL A 128 -0.34 28.34 2.44
C VAL A 128 -1.21 27.74 3.55
N LYS A 129 -1.37 28.45 4.68
CA LYS A 129 -2.27 28.02 5.77
C LYS A 129 -3.68 27.76 5.26
N GLN A 130 -4.27 28.73 4.55
CA GLN A 130 -5.64 28.62 4.05
C GLN A 130 -5.76 27.49 3.04
N ALA A 131 -4.77 27.34 2.15
CA ALA A 131 -4.70 26.22 1.21
C ALA A 131 -4.73 24.86 1.94
N PHE A 132 -4.05 24.75 3.07
CA PHE A 132 -4.01 23.52 3.86
C PHE A 132 -5.37 23.17 4.47
N HIS A 133 -6.06 24.17 5.05
CA HIS A 133 -7.41 24.00 5.59
C HIS A 133 -8.41 23.63 4.50
N ILE A 134 -8.38 24.30 3.35
CA ILE A 134 -9.27 23.97 2.22
C ILE A 134 -9.07 22.53 1.77
N LEU A 135 -7.81 22.07 1.61
CA LEU A 135 -7.55 20.68 1.21
C LEU A 135 -8.07 19.67 2.24
N SER A 136 -7.94 19.99 3.53
CA SER A 136 -8.48 19.17 4.63
C SER A 136 -10.00 19.10 4.60
N GLU A 137 -10.68 20.24 4.52
CA GLU A 137 -12.14 20.36 4.48
C GLU A 137 -12.74 19.70 3.24
N GLN A 138 -12.07 19.81 2.10
CA GLN A 138 -12.49 19.18 0.85
C GLN A 138 -12.13 17.69 0.79
N GLY A 139 -11.38 17.16 1.76
CA GLY A 139 -10.96 15.76 1.80
C GLY A 139 -10.01 15.37 0.65
N ILE A 140 -9.24 16.32 0.12
CA ILE A 140 -8.33 16.11 -1.02
C ILE A 140 -6.88 16.34 -0.61
N ALA A 141 -5.98 15.54 -1.18
CA ALA A 141 -4.54 15.63 -0.88
C ALA A 141 -3.77 16.50 -1.89
N LEU A 142 -4.43 17.03 -2.92
CA LEU A 142 -3.83 17.92 -3.92
C LEU A 142 -4.89 18.74 -4.67
N ALA A 143 -4.46 19.90 -5.20
CA ALA A 143 -5.27 20.75 -6.06
C ALA A 143 -4.40 21.43 -7.14
N PRO A 144 -4.89 21.57 -8.39
CA PRO A 144 -4.29 22.45 -9.39
C PRO A 144 -4.25 23.91 -8.96
N LEU A 145 -3.28 24.65 -9.49
CA LEU A 145 -3.04 26.05 -9.16
C LEU A 145 -3.40 26.95 -10.34
N TRP A 146 -4.30 27.89 -10.09
CA TRP A 146 -4.74 28.92 -11.03
C TRP A 146 -3.95 30.21 -10.81
N ASP A 147 -3.36 30.74 -11.89
CA ASP A 147 -2.72 32.06 -11.88
C ASP A 147 -3.63 33.03 -12.62
N ASN A 148 -4.33 33.89 -11.87
CA ASN A 148 -5.27 34.85 -12.43
C ASN A 148 -4.60 35.87 -13.35
N CYS A 149 -3.36 36.28 -13.02
CA CYS A 149 -2.60 37.23 -13.84
C CYS A 149 -2.19 36.61 -15.19
N LYS A 150 -1.91 35.31 -15.22
CA LYS A 150 -1.55 34.58 -16.45
C LYS A 150 -2.74 33.93 -17.16
N GLY A 151 -3.93 33.92 -16.56
CA GLY A 151 -5.13 33.28 -17.11
C GLY A 151 -4.98 31.78 -17.38
N LYS A 152 -4.16 31.07 -16.59
CA LYS A 152 -3.87 29.64 -16.83
C LYS A 152 -3.53 28.86 -15.57
N PHE A 153 -3.61 27.53 -15.68
CA PHE A 153 -3.08 26.63 -14.66
C PHE A 153 -1.55 26.55 -14.74
N VAL A 154 -0.87 26.76 -13.61
CA VAL A 154 0.60 26.89 -13.56
C VAL A 154 1.29 25.80 -12.76
N GLY A 155 0.54 24.97 -12.03
CA GLY A 155 1.13 23.92 -11.20
C GLY A 155 0.09 23.15 -10.39
N VAL A 156 0.59 22.36 -9.44
CA VAL A 156 -0.22 21.59 -8.49
C VAL A 156 0.37 21.78 -7.10
N LEU A 157 -0.48 22.02 -6.09
CA LEU A 157 -0.13 21.94 -4.67
C LEU A 157 -0.58 20.58 -4.14
N SER A 158 0.29 19.88 -3.42
CA SER A 158 0.03 18.53 -2.92
C SER A 158 0.47 18.36 -1.47
N ALA A 159 0.02 17.28 -0.83
CA ALA A 159 0.54 16.80 0.46
C ALA A 159 2.08 16.77 0.53
N SER A 160 2.76 16.52 -0.59
CA SER A 160 4.22 16.51 -0.63
C SER A 160 4.83 17.89 -0.46
N ASP A 161 4.14 18.94 -0.90
CA ASP A 161 4.53 20.32 -0.63
C ASP A 161 4.40 20.62 0.87
N PHE A 162 3.29 20.21 1.51
CA PHE A 162 3.10 20.37 2.95
C PHE A 162 4.13 19.61 3.78
N ILE A 163 4.52 18.38 3.39
CA ILE A 163 5.62 17.68 4.07
C ILE A 163 6.89 18.53 4.08
N LEU A 164 7.23 19.15 2.95
CA LEU A 164 8.44 19.97 2.84
C LEU A 164 8.33 21.25 3.65
N ILE A 165 7.16 21.89 3.66
CA ILE A 165 6.87 23.08 4.49
C ILE A 165 7.06 22.73 5.97
N LEU A 166 6.40 21.67 6.44
CA LEU A 166 6.49 21.24 7.84
C LEU A 166 7.91 20.83 8.25
N ARG A 167 8.68 20.23 7.34
CA ARG A 167 10.09 19.84 7.59
C ARG A 167 11.01 21.05 7.65
N GLU A 168 10.85 22.00 6.73
CA GLU A 168 11.65 23.23 6.75
C GLU A 168 11.44 23.97 8.07
N LEU A 169 10.17 24.14 8.45
CA LEU A 169 9.82 24.83 9.69
C LEU A 169 10.28 24.06 10.93
N GLY A 170 10.18 22.72 10.94
CA GLY A 170 10.67 21.90 12.05
C GLY A 170 12.19 21.91 12.25
N ASN A 171 12.98 22.14 11.20
CA ASN A 171 14.45 22.19 11.29
C ASN A 171 14.98 23.51 11.87
N HIS A 172 14.21 24.60 11.80
CA HIS A 172 14.59 25.92 12.32
C HIS A 172 14.32 26.08 13.83
N GLY A 173 13.94 25.01 14.53
CA GLY A 173 13.96 24.92 16.00
C GLY A 173 12.99 25.85 16.75
N SER A 174 12.11 26.56 16.05
CA SER A 174 11.10 27.44 16.65
C SER A 174 9.73 26.79 16.55
N ASN A 175 8.91 26.97 17.60
CA ASN A 175 7.48 26.76 17.50
C ASN A 175 6.98 27.54 16.29
N LEU A 176 6.29 26.86 15.37
CA LEU A 176 5.64 27.48 14.22
C LEU A 176 4.93 28.75 14.67
N THR A 177 5.40 29.93 14.25
CA THR A 177 4.52 31.09 14.33
C THR A 177 3.52 30.89 13.21
N GLU A 178 2.26 30.68 13.60
CA GLU A 178 1.10 30.62 12.69
C GLU A 178 1.15 31.77 11.66
N GLU A 179 1.73 32.90 12.07
CA GLU A 179 2.05 34.10 11.29
C GLU A 179 2.89 33.84 10.03
N GLU A 180 3.91 32.96 10.07
CA GLU A 180 4.72 32.65 8.88
C GLU A 180 3.88 31.93 7.80
N LEU A 181 3.07 30.95 8.20
CA LEU A 181 2.20 30.22 7.28
C LEU A 181 1.01 31.06 6.78
N GLU A 182 0.60 32.07 7.55
CA GLU A 182 -0.42 33.05 7.17
C GLU A 182 0.07 34.07 6.16
N THR A 183 1.33 34.46 6.25
CA THR A 183 1.91 35.53 5.41
C THR A 183 2.47 35.00 4.08
N HIS A 184 2.91 33.74 4.02
CA HIS A 184 3.47 33.16 2.80
C HIS A 184 2.39 32.61 1.86
N THR A 185 2.37 33.11 0.63
CA THR A 185 1.49 32.64 -0.45
C THR A 185 1.99 31.33 -1.08
N ILE A 186 1.10 30.61 -1.76
CA ILE A 186 1.47 29.42 -2.54
C ILE A 186 2.55 29.75 -3.58
N SER A 187 2.43 30.90 -4.27
CA SER A 187 3.41 31.34 -5.27
C SER A 187 4.80 31.52 -4.67
N ALA A 188 4.93 32.21 -3.54
CA ALA A 188 6.19 32.42 -2.84
C ALA A 188 6.82 31.08 -2.40
N TRP A 189 6.00 30.17 -1.86
CA TRP A 189 6.47 28.82 -1.52
C TRP A 189 7.00 28.05 -2.74
N LYS A 190 6.25 28.06 -3.86
CA LYS A 190 6.65 27.35 -5.09
C LYS A 190 7.95 27.88 -5.67
N GLU A 191 8.18 29.18 -5.59
CA GLU A 191 9.44 29.82 -5.99
C GLU A 191 10.60 29.41 -5.06
N GLY A 192 10.43 29.54 -3.74
CA GLY A 192 11.46 29.14 -2.77
C GLY A 192 11.85 27.66 -2.87
N LYS A 193 10.87 26.78 -3.08
CA LYS A 193 11.10 25.34 -3.29
C LYS A 193 11.97 25.03 -4.51
N ALA A 194 11.88 25.83 -5.57
CA ALA A 194 12.66 25.60 -6.78
C ALA A 194 14.16 25.88 -6.56
N TYR A 195 14.49 26.91 -5.76
CA TYR A 195 15.84 27.18 -5.30
C TYR A 195 16.40 26.04 -4.42
N MET A 196 15.62 25.54 -3.44
CA MET A 196 16.05 24.46 -2.55
C MET A 196 16.40 23.16 -3.30
N ASN A 197 15.65 22.83 -4.35
CA ASN A 197 15.88 21.60 -5.12
C ASN A 197 16.99 21.72 -6.18
N ARG A 198 17.81 22.79 -6.14
CA ARG A 198 18.82 23.13 -7.16
C ARG A 198 18.28 23.02 -8.60
N GLN A 199 17.01 23.37 -8.79
CA GLN A 199 16.43 23.46 -10.11
C GLN A 199 16.67 24.87 -10.61
N VAL A 200 17.93 25.14 -10.92
CA VAL A 200 18.41 26.47 -11.25
C VAL A 200 19.06 26.40 -12.62
N ASP A 201 18.72 27.31 -13.53
CA ASP A 201 19.32 27.39 -14.84
C ASP A 201 20.79 27.84 -14.76
N GLY A 202 21.50 27.84 -15.90
CA GLY A 202 22.90 28.29 -15.96
C GLY A 202 23.13 29.75 -15.55
N HIS A 203 22.06 30.51 -15.27
CA HIS A 203 22.09 31.91 -14.85
C HIS A 203 21.63 32.13 -13.40
N GLY A 204 21.43 31.07 -12.61
CA GLY A 204 21.05 31.21 -11.21
C GLY A 204 19.54 31.41 -10.99
N ARG A 205 18.70 31.25 -12.03
CA ARG A 205 17.24 31.42 -11.93
C ARG A 205 16.53 30.08 -11.76
N PRO A 206 15.42 30.00 -10.99
CA PRO A 206 14.64 28.78 -10.87
C PRO A 206 14.13 28.29 -12.23
N ILE A 207 14.38 27.02 -12.57
CA ILE A 207 13.80 26.37 -13.74
C ILE A 207 12.32 26.09 -13.44
N PRO A 208 11.37 26.75 -14.12
CA PRO A 208 9.96 26.51 -13.88
C PRO A 208 9.60 25.10 -14.33
N LYS A 209 9.17 24.24 -13.41
CA LYS A 209 8.50 23.00 -13.79
C LYS A 209 7.20 23.37 -14.49
N HIS A 210 7.14 23.11 -15.79
CA HIS A 210 5.91 23.28 -16.54
C HIS A 210 4.84 22.35 -15.99
N LEU A 211 3.61 22.85 -15.90
CA LEU A 211 2.47 22.03 -15.51
C LEU A 211 2.36 20.84 -16.47
N ILE A 212 2.33 19.65 -15.90
CA ILE A 212 2.08 18.42 -16.62
C ILE A 212 0.56 18.23 -16.66
N TYR A 213 -0.05 18.40 -17.83
CA TYR A 213 -1.48 18.25 -18.06
C TYR A 213 -1.75 17.34 -19.27
N ALA A 214 -3.00 16.97 -19.47
CA ALA A 214 -3.49 16.21 -20.63
C ALA A 214 -4.74 16.88 -21.22
N GLY A 215 -4.96 16.71 -22.51
CA GLY A 215 -6.23 17.07 -23.17
C GLY A 215 -7.28 15.96 -23.02
N PRO A 216 -8.58 16.25 -23.22
CA PRO A 216 -9.63 15.22 -23.19
C PRO A 216 -9.46 14.15 -24.26
N CYS A 217 -8.82 14.48 -25.39
CA CYS A 217 -8.57 13.56 -26.50
C CYS A 217 -7.24 12.80 -26.39
N ASP A 218 -6.40 13.10 -25.39
CA ASP A 218 -5.15 12.37 -25.18
C ASP A 218 -5.47 10.91 -24.80
N ASN A 219 -4.69 9.96 -25.33
CA ASN A 219 -4.90 8.56 -25.02
C ASN A 219 -4.44 8.19 -23.60
N LEU A 220 -5.06 7.17 -23.01
CA LEU A 220 -4.78 6.75 -21.64
C LEU A 220 -3.36 6.20 -21.46
N LYS A 221 -2.75 5.65 -22.52
CA LYS A 221 -1.37 5.15 -22.49
C LYS A 221 -0.39 6.28 -22.22
N ASP A 222 -0.48 7.37 -22.98
CA ASP A 222 0.40 8.52 -22.86
C ASP A 222 0.21 9.22 -21.52
N ILE A 223 -1.01 9.28 -21.00
CA ILE A 223 -1.29 9.83 -19.67
C ILE A 223 -0.66 8.95 -18.58
N ALA A 224 -0.80 7.62 -18.67
CA ALA A 224 -0.17 6.70 -17.73
C ALA A 224 1.36 6.83 -17.76
N LEU A 225 1.97 6.86 -18.94
CA LEU A 225 3.41 7.05 -19.09
C LEU A 225 3.86 8.42 -18.55
N LYS A 226 3.13 9.49 -18.85
CA LYS A 226 3.37 10.83 -18.32
C LYS A 226 3.34 10.86 -16.79
N ILE A 227 2.40 10.17 -16.16
CA ILE A 227 2.35 10.00 -14.68
C ILE A 227 3.59 9.23 -14.17
N LEU A 228 3.94 8.11 -14.80
CA LEU A 228 5.07 7.27 -14.38
C LEU A 228 6.43 7.99 -14.51
N GLN A 229 6.67 8.64 -15.65
CA GLN A 229 7.95 9.29 -15.98
C GLN A 229 8.17 10.54 -15.14
N SER A 230 7.12 11.33 -14.92
CA SER A 230 7.23 12.54 -14.11
C SER A 230 7.17 12.29 -12.60
N GLY A 231 6.74 11.10 -12.18
CA GLY A 231 6.57 10.73 -10.78
C GLY A 231 5.47 11.52 -10.08
N VAL A 232 4.50 12.06 -10.82
CA VAL A 232 3.35 12.79 -10.25
C VAL A 232 2.28 11.79 -9.80
N ALA A 233 1.37 12.25 -8.93
CA ALA A 233 0.27 11.42 -8.47
C ALA A 233 -0.95 11.46 -9.40
N ILE A 234 -1.12 12.59 -10.09
CA ILE A 234 -2.30 12.98 -10.88
C ILE A 234 -1.83 13.90 -12.02
N VAL A 235 -2.52 13.85 -13.16
CA VAL A 235 -2.39 14.79 -14.28
C VAL A 235 -3.73 15.48 -14.51
N PRO A 236 -3.82 16.82 -14.41
CA PRO A 236 -5.04 17.55 -14.74
C PRO A 236 -5.43 17.38 -16.21
N VAL A 237 -6.70 17.10 -16.46
CA VAL A 237 -7.30 17.09 -17.80
C VAL A 237 -7.88 18.47 -18.06
N ILE A 238 -7.28 19.18 -19.00
CA ILE A 238 -7.61 20.57 -19.33
C ILE A 238 -8.08 20.64 -20.77
N HIS A 239 -9.18 21.36 -20.99
CA HIS A 239 -9.70 21.66 -22.32
C HIS A 239 -9.74 23.17 -22.53
N SER A 240 -9.20 23.63 -23.64
CA SER A 240 -9.41 25.00 -24.12
C SER A 240 -10.25 24.92 -25.39
N SER A 241 -11.34 25.68 -25.44
CA SER A 241 -12.19 25.77 -26.63
C SER A 241 -11.57 26.65 -27.72
N SER A 242 -10.59 27.48 -27.36
CA SER A 242 -9.87 28.33 -28.30
C SER A 242 -8.61 27.64 -28.85
N GLU A 243 -8.34 27.82 -30.14
CA GLU A 243 -7.16 27.26 -30.83
C GLU A 243 -5.84 27.80 -30.27
N ASP A 244 -5.85 29.01 -29.72
CA ASP A 244 -4.69 29.63 -29.06
C ASP A 244 -4.45 29.13 -27.61
N GLY A 245 -5.30 28.22 -27.12
CA GLY A 245 -5.22 27.67 -25.77
C GLY A 245 -5.77 28.59 -24.68
N SER A 246 -6.39 29.72 -25.02
CA SER A 246 -7.02 30.63 -24.06
C SER A 246 -8.24 30.00 -23.35
N PHE A 247 -8.55 30.52 -22.16
CA PHE A 247 -9.66 30.07 -21.29
C PHE A 247 -9.65 28.56 -20.98
N PRO A 248 -8.55 28.03 -20.41
CA PRO A 248 -8.47 26.62 -20.07
C PRO A 248 -9.49 26.23 -19.00
N GLN A 249 -10.27 25.19 -19.28
CA GLN A 249 -11.24 24.58 -18.39
C GLN A 249 -10.66 23.30 -17.78
N LEU A 250 -10.65 23.23 -16.46
CA LEU A 250 -10.26 22.01 -15.75
C LEU A 250 -11.44 21.03 -15.75
N LEU A 251 -11.31 19.93 -16.47
CA LEU A 251 -12.38 18.95 -16.62
C LEU A 251 -12.27 17.83 -15.58
N HIS A 252 -11.06 17.33 -15.33
CA HIS A 252 -10.84 16.17 -14.47
C HIS A 252 -9.40 16.09 -13.91
N LEU A 253 -9.19 15.20 -12.94
CA LEU A 253 -7.90 14.89 -12.35
C LEU A 253 -7.54 13.42 -12.63
N ALA A 254 -6.90 13.16 -13.77
CA ALA A 254 -6.56 11.80 -14.19
C ALA A 254 -5.52 11.17 -13.28
N SER A 255 -5.72 9.91 -12.91
CA SER A 255 -4.85 9.15 -12.03
C SER A 255 -4.69 7.71 -12.50
N LEU A 256 -3.62 7.03 -12.07
CA LEU A 256 -3.42 5.62 -12.38
C LEU A 256 -4.57 4.74 -11.87
N SER A 257 -5.19 5.06 -10.73
CA SER A 257 -6.34 4.28 -10.24
C SER A 257 -7.56 4.43 -11.15
N GLY A 258 -7.83 5.64 -11.66
CA GLY A 258 -8.89 5.87 -12.65
C GLY A 258 -8.66 5.09 -13.96
N ILE A 259 -7.42 5.10 -14.46
CA ILE A 259 -7.03 4.31 -15.64
C ILE A 259 -7.15 2.81 -15.35
N LEU A 260 -6.71 2.36 -14.17
CA LEU A 260 -6.80 0.97 -13.77
C LEU A 260 -8.23 0.50 -13.64
N LYS A 261 -9.13 1.35 -13.14
CA LYS A 261 -10.57 1.08 -13.08
C LYS A 261 -11.16 0.86 -14.47
N CYS A 262 -10.72 1.64 -15.46
CA CYS A 262 -11.11 1.42 -16.86
C CYS A 262 -10.62 0.07 -17.38
N LEU A 263 -9.35 -0.27 -17.13
CA LEU A 263 -8.77 -1.57 -17.48
C LEU A 263 -9.52 -2.74 -16.84
N CYS A 264 -9.75 -2.69 -15.52
CA CYS A 264 -10.47 -3.76 -14.81
C CYS A 264 -11.89 -3.93 -15.35
N ARG A 265 -12.60 -2.83 -15.63
CA ARG A 265 -13.95 -2.88 -16.22
C ARG A 265 -13.96 -3.55 -17.59
N TYR A 266 -12.99 -3.24 -18.46
CA TYR A 266 -12.91 -3.82 -19.80
C TYR A 266 -12.52 -5.30 -19.77
N PHE A 267 -11.52 -5.66 -18.96
CA PHE A 267 -10.98 -7.02 -18.94
C PHE A 267 -11.68 -7.96 -17.94
N LYS A 268 -12.69 -7.49 -17.19
CA LYS A 268 -13.43 -8.28 -16.18
C LYS A 268 -13.93 -9.63 -16.70
N HIS A 269 -14.42 -9.67 -17.93
CA HIS A 269 -14.96 -10.88 -18.58
C HIS A 269 -13.96 -11.55 -19.53
N CYS A 270 -12.74 -11.04 -19.62
CA CYS A 270 -11.71 -11.49 -20.53
C CYS A 270 -10.59 -12.27 -19.83
N SER A 271 -10.81 -12.76 -18.61
CA SER A 271 -9.81 -13.43 -17.75
C SER A 271 -9.09 -14.59 -18.43
N GLY A 272 -9.79 -15.37 -19.27
CA GLY A 272 -9.19 -16.48 -20.03
C GLY A 272 -8.26 -16.03 -21.15
N SER A 273 -8.35 -14.77 -21.58
CA SER A 273 -7.53 -14.21 -22.66
C SER A 273 -6.26 -13.52 -22.13
N LEU A 274 -6.16 -13.24 -20.83
CA LEU A 274 -4.99 -12.66 -20.18
C LEU A 274 -4.58 -13.50 -18.96
N PRO A 275 -3.91 -14.66 -19.18
CA PRO A 275 -3.51 -15.57 -18.10
C PRO A 275 -2.68 -14.90 -17.01
N VAL A 276 -1.87 -13.89 -17.40
CA VAL A 276 -1.05 -13.07 -16.52
C VAL A 276 -1.84 -12.44 -15.37
N LEU A 277 -3.09 -12.04 -15.62
CA LEU A 277 -3.95 -11.42 -14.61
C LEU A 277 -4.41 -12.43 -13.54
N GLN A 278 -4.37 -13.73 -13.83
CA GLN A 278 -4.72 -14.80 -12.89
C GLN A 278 -3.52 -15.28 -12.07
N LEU A 279 -2.32 -14.79 -12.35
CA LEU A 279 -1.14 -15.19 -11.59
C LEU A 279 -1.15 -14.62 -10.19
N PRO A 280 -0.68 -15.40 -9.20
CA PRO A 280 -0.51 -14.90 -7.85
C PRO A 280 0.62 -13.87 -7.79
N ILE A 281 0.49 -12.87 -6.91
CA ILE A 281 1.43 -11.76 -6.80
C ILE A 281 2.87 -12.23 -6.53
N TYR A 282 3.07 -13.30 -5.75
CA TYR A 282 4.42 -13.83 -5.49
C TYR A 282 5.13 -14.35 -6.76
N ALA A 283 4.39 -14.66 -7.82
CA ALA A 283 4.94 -15.18 -9.09
C ALA A 283 5.32 -14.08 -10.08
N ILE A 284 5.03 -12.82 -9.75
CA ILE A 284 5.26 -11.66 -10.62
C ILE A 284 6.36 -10.81 -9.98
N PRO A 285 7.32 -10.26 -10.75
CA PRO A 285 8.32 -9.33 -10.24
C PRO A 285 7.69 -7.96 -9.96
N LEU A 286 6.77 -7.92 -9.00
CA LEU A 286 5.90 -6.79 -8.69
C LEU A 286 6.05 -6.38 -7.22
N GLY A 287 6.01 -5.07 -6.98
CA GLY A 287 6.01 -4.50 -5.64
C GLY A 287 7.38 -4.49 -4.99
N THR A 288 7.39 -4.08 -3.72
CA THR A 288 8.59 -4.09 -2.86
C THR A 288 8.35 -5.10 -1.74
N TRP A 289 9.26 -6.04 -1.56
CA TRP A 289 9.16 -7.10 -0.55
C TRP A 289 10.09 -6.83 0.62
N VAL A 290 9.68 -7.29 1.80
CA VAL A 290 10.54 -7.30 2.99
C VAL A 290 11.71 -8.27 2.71
N PRO A 291 12.97 -7.84 2.89
CA PRO A 291 14.13 -8.67 2.61
C PRO A 291 14.08 -9.97 3.42
N ARG A 292 14.44 -11.10 2.80
CA ARG A 292 14.58 -12.36 3.55
C ARG A 292 15.84 -12.33 4.39
N ILE A 293 15.84 -13.10 5.48
CA ILE A 293 17.00 -13.25 6.37
C ILE A 293 18.21 -13.68 5.53
N GLY A 294 19.26 -12.85 5.49
CA GLY A 294 20.48 -13.10 4.71
C GLY A 294 20.54 -12.42 3.33
N GLU A 295 19.46 -11.81 2.85
CA GLU A 295 19.47 -11.00 1.63
C GLU A 295 19.89 -9.56 1.94
N SER A 296 20.95 -9.10 1.28
CA SER A 296 21.38 -7.70 1.34
C SER A 296 20.51 -6.87 0.39
N SER A 297 19.45 -6.26 0.92
CA SER A 297 18.70 -5.26 0.17
C SER A 297 19.47 -3.93 0.12
N SER A 298 19.62 -3.34 -1.07
CA SER A 298 20.22 -2.01 -1.22
C SER A 298 19.42 -0.90 -0.51
N ARG A 299 18.13 -1.13 -0.21
CA ARG A 299 17.26 -0.17 0.48
C ARG A 299 16.40 -0.87 1.54
N PRO A 300 16.34 -0.35 2.78
CA PRO A 300 15.49 -0.92 3.81
C PRO A 300 14.01 -0.73 3.45
N PHE A 301 13.20 -1.76 3.72
CA PHE A 301 11.74 -1.66 3.62
C PHE A 301 11.22 -0.77 4.75
N ALA A 302 10.53 0.31 4.39
CA ALA A 302 10.05 1.31 5.35
C ALA A 302 8.84 0.80 6.14
N MET A 303 8.95 0.82 7.47
CA MET A 303 7.88 0.52 8.42
C MET A 303 7.91 1.51 9.58
N LEU A 304 6.74 1.80 10.16
CA LEU A 304 6.59 2.68 11.32
C LEU A 304 6.08 1.89 12.53
N ARG A 305 6.52 2.31 13.72
CA ARG A 305 5.87 1.94 14.99
C ARG A 305 4.80 2.99 15.33
N PRO A 306 3.71 2.64 16.03
CA PRO A 306 2.69 3.61 16.44
C PRO A 306 3.25 4.77 17.29
N THR A 307 4.32 4.48 18.05
CA THR A 307 5.05 5.42 18.91
C THR A 307 6.07 6.27 18.17
N ALA A 308 6.31 6.02 16.87
CA ALA A 308 7.21 6.84 16.07
C ALA A 308 6.69 8.28 15.99
N SER A 309 7.59 9.26 16.01
CA SER A 309 7.22 10.66 15.87
C SER A 309 6.72 10.97 14.46
N LEU A 310 5.82 11.95 14.37
CA LEU A 310 5.31 12.45 13.10
C LEU A 310 6.45 12.97 12.21
N SER A 311 7.41 13.71 12.79
CA SER A 311 8.62 14.16 12.09
C SER A 311 9.40 13.01 11.45
N SER A 312 9.60 11.89 12.16
CA SER A 312 10.28 10.70 11.62
C SER A 312 9.52 10.09 10.43
N ALA A 313 8.20 9.98 10.54
CA ALA A 313 7.37 9.48 9.44
C ALA A 313 7.38 10.39 8.21
N LEU A 314 7.30 11.71 8.39
CA LEU A 314 7.39 12.70 7.31
C LEU A 314 8.74 12.59 6.58
N ASN A 315 9.84 12.43 7.33
CA ASN A 315 11.16 12.18 6.77
C ASN A 315 11.20 10.88 5.96
N MET A 316 10.65 9.79 6.50
CA MET A 316 10.61 8.48 5.84
C MET A 316 9.81 8.51 4.53
N LEU A 317 8.66 9.22 4.48
CA LEU A 317 7.86 9.41 3.26
C LEU A 317 8.64 10.08 2.13
N VAL A 318 9.52 11.03 2.47
CA VAL A 318 10.37 11.76 1.51
C VAL A 318 11.56 10.91 1.08
N GLN A 319 12.30 10.35 2.04
CA GLN A 319 13.53 9.58 1.79
C GLN A 319 13.26 8.31 0.99
N ALA A 320 12.24 7.54 1.39
CA ALA A 320 11.86 6.33 0.65
C ALA A 320 11.07 6.65 -0.64
N ARG A 321 10.73 7.94 -0.89
CA ARG A 321 9.92 8.40 -2.02
C ARG A 321 8.59 7.65 -2.14
N VAL A 322 7.96 7.43 -1.00
CA VAL A 322 6.74 6.64 -0.87
C VAL A 322 5.52 7.50 -0.57
N SER A 323 4.33 7.09 -1.03
CA SER A 323 3.05 7.76 -0.74
C SER A 323 2.41 7.35 0.58
N SER A 324 2.88 6.27 1.19
CA SER A 324 2.36 5.66 2.40
C SER A 324 3.37 4.69 3.01
N ILE A 325 3.29 4.45 4.31
CA ILE A 325 4.17 3.54 5.06
C ILE A 325 3.30 2.67 6.00
N PRO A 326 3.46 1.33 5.99
CA PRO A 326 2.80 0.46 6.95
C PRO A 326 3.22 0.76 8.39
N ILE A 327 2.25 0.72 9.30
CA ILE A 327 2.45 0.81 10.75
C ILE A 327 2.27 -0.60 11.32
N VAL A 328 3.26 -1.08 12.07
CA VAL A 328 3.30 -2.45 12.55
C VAL A 328 3.61 -2.56 14.04
N ASP A 329 3.12 -3.62 14.68
CA ASP A 329 3.45 -3.99 16.05
C ASP A 329 4.85 -4.64 16.17
N ASP A 330 5.30 -4.94 17.37
CA ASP A 330 6.64 -5.51 17.62
C ASP A 330 6.89 -6.87 16.93
N ASN A 331 5.84 -7.56 16.46
CA ASN A 331 5.92 -8.81 15.69
C ASN A 331 5.86 -8.59 14.16
N ASP A 332 5.93 -7.33 13.72
CA ASP A 332 5.75 -6.86 12.34
C ASP A 332 4.34 -7.13 11.77
N SER A 333 3.35 -7.33 12.63
CA SER A 333 1.95 -7.47 12.24
C SER A 333 1.37 -6.10 11.88
N LEU A 334 0.63 -6.04 10.77
CA LEU A 334 0.04 -4.79 10.27
C LEU A 334 -1.02 -4.26 11.25
N LEU A 335 -0.82 -3.05 11.74
CA LEU A 335 -1.79 -2.32 12.56
C LEU A 335 -2.56 -1.31 11.70
N ASP A 336 -1.84 -0.50 10.93
CA ASP A 336 -2.42 0.60 10.15
C ASP A 336 -1.48 1.06 9.01
N ILE A 337 -1.84 2.14 8.32
CA ILE A 337 -0.98 2.82 7.35
C ILE A 337 -0.95 4.32 7.63
N TYR A 338 0.21 4.95 7.44
CA TYR A 338 0.31 6.41 7.37
C TYR A 338 0.57 6.84 5.93
N SER A 339 -0.35 7.61 5.36
CA SER A 339 -0.34 8.05 3.96
C SER A 339 -0.13 9.55 3.85
N ARG A 340 0.39 10.01 2.69
CA ARG A 340 0.50 11.45 2.41
C ARG A 340 -0.86 12.17 2.46
N SER A 341 -1.96 11.46 2.18
CA SER A 341 -3.32 11.99 2.33
C SER A 341 -3.68 12.32 3.78
N ASP A 342 -3.11 11.61 4.76
CA ASP A 342 -3.42 11.81 6.18
C ASP A 342 -2.80 13.12 6.71
N ILE A 343 -1.85 13.70 5.98
CA ILE A 343 -1.17 14.94 6.35
C ILE A 343 -2.12 16.11 6.36
N THR A 344 -3.11 16.15 5.45
CA THR A 344 -4.10 17.24 5.43
C THR A 344 -4.98 17.26 6.68
N ALA A 345 -5.12 16.12 7.38
CA ALA A 345 -5.83 16.08 8.65
C ALA A 345 -5.11 16.88 9.76
N LEU A 346 -3.80 17.14 9.64
CA LEU A 346 -3.09 17.99 10.60
C LEU A 346 -3.62 19.43 10.61
N ALA A 347 -4.30 19.87 9.54
CA ALA A 347 -4.99 21.16 9.52
C ALA A 347 -6.10 21.24 10.57
N LYS A 348 -6.78 20.11 10.87
CA LYS A 348 -7.84 20.06 11.87
C LYS A 348 -7.27 20.44 13.24
N GLY A 349 -7.94 21.38 13.91
CA GLY A 349 -7.52 21.86 15.23
C GLY A 349 -6.15 22.54 15.26
N ARG A 350 -5.61 22.95 14.10
CA ARG A 350 -4.24 23.50 13.96
C ARG A 350 -3.15 22.56 14.47
N ALA A 351 -3.36 21.24 14.38
CA ALA A 351 -2.43 20.28 14.96
C ALA A 351 -1.01 20.34 14.38
N TYR A 352 -0.87 20.86 13.15
CA TYR A 352 0.44 21.14 12.56
C TYR A 352 1.29 22.12 13.38
N THR A 353 0.72 22.99 14.22
CA THR A 353 1.47 23.95 15.06
C THR A 353 2.10 23.31 16.29
N HIS A 354 1.71 22.07 16.64
CA HIS A 354 2.35 21.35 17.73
C HIS A 354 3.75 20.88 17.36
N ASN A 355 4.55 20.55 18.38
CA ASN A 355 5.87 19.99 18.16
C ASN A 355 5.75 18.62 17.44
N LEU A 356 6.13 18.60 16.16
CA LEU A 356 6.06 17.42 15.31
C LEU A 356 6.96 16.26 15.80
N ASN A 357 7.92 16.54 16.69
CA ASN A 357 8.77 15.53 17.31
C ASN A 357 8.08 14.85 18.51
N GLU A 358 7.14 15.55 19.17
CA GLU A 358 6.39 15.02 20.31
C GLU A 358 5.12 14.28 19.87
N MET A 359 4.48 14.75 18.80
CA MET A 359 3.30 14.09 18.25
C MET A 359 3.66 12.72 17.68
N THR A 360 3.02 11.67 18.20
CA THR A 360 3.16 10.30 17.69
C THR A 360 2.29 10.09 16.45
N ILE A 361 2.66 9.11 15.62
CA ILE A 361 1.84 8.70 14.48
C ILE A 361 0.45 8.22 14.90
N TYR A 362 0.35 7.52 16.02
CA TYR A 362 -0.95 7.15 16.56
C TYR A 362 -1.84 8.37 16.80
N GLN A 363 -1.33 9.42 17.47
CA GLN A 363 -2.08 10.66 17.70
C GLN A 363 -2.42 11.39 16.40
N ALA A 364 -1.51 11.46 15.44
CA ALA A 364 -1.74 12.10 14.15
C ALA A 364 -2.90 11.43 13.38
N LEU A 365 -2.99 10.10 13.44
CA LEU A 365 -4.07 9.35 12.81
C LEU A 365 -5.44 9.59 13.45
N GLN A 366 -5.49 9.90 14.76
CA GLN A 366 -6.75 10.21 15.44
C GLN A 366 -7.37 11.53 14.97
N LEU A 367 -6.58 12.47 14.42
CA LEU A 367 -7.10 13.73 13.88
C LEU A 367 -7.96 13.52 12.62
N GLY A 368 -7.58 12.53 11.81
CA GLY A 368 -8.30 12.19 10.57
C GLY A 368 -9.58 11.40 10.81
N GLN A 369 -9.76 10.83 12.00
CA GLN A 369 -10.94 10.05 12.37
C GLN A 369 -12.03 10.98 12.91
N ASP A 370 -13.09 11.18 12.14
CA ASP A 370 -14.26 11.87 12.67
C ASP A 370 -14.93 10.98 13.72
N SER A 371 -15.33 11.57 14.85
CA SER A 371 -15.93 10.91 16.03
C SER A 371 -17.20 10.09 15.75
N ASN A 372 -17.75 10.20 14.54
CA ASN A 372 -18.95 9.49 14.07
C ASN A 372 -18.66 8.31 13.12
N THR A 373 -17.39 7.95 12.88
CA THR A 373 -17.08 6.77 12.05
C THR A 373 -17.21 5.49 12.87
N PRO A 374 -18.13 4.57 12.53
CA PRO A 374 -18.27 3.29 13.23
C PRO A 374 -16.95 2.50 13.17
N TYR A 375 -16.66 1.71 14.20
CA TYR A 375 -15.46 0.87 14.29
C TYR A 375 -15.24 -0.02 13.03
N GLU A 376 -16.32 -0.44 12.38
CA GLU A 376 -16.30 -1.23 11.13
C GLU A 376 -15.72 -0.47 9.91
N MET A 377 -15.74 0.87 9.88
CA MET A 377 -15.09 1.66 8.82
C MET A 377 -13.60 1.92 9.07
N ARG A 378 -13.06 1.64 10.26
CA ARG A 378 -11.61 1.75 10.53
C ARG A 378 -10.81 0.76 9.67
N SER A 379 -11.40 -0.39 9.35
CA SER A 379 -10.86 -1.42 8.44
C SER A 379 -10.82 -1.01 6.96
N GLN A 380 -11.29 0.20 6.60
CA GLN A 380 -11.23 0.69 5.21
C GLN A 380 -10.05 1.64 4.93
N ARG A 381 -9.26 2.02 5.95
CA ARG A 381 -8.16 3.00 5.77
C ARG A 381 -6.97 2.46 4.99
N TYR A 382 -6.78 1.15 5.00
CA TYR A 382 -5.78 0.47 4.20
C TYR A 382 -6.38 -0.78 3.58
N GLN A 383 -5.78 -1.21 2.49
CA GLN A 383 -6.17 -2.41 1.77
C GLN A 383 -5.03 -3.40 1.82
N MET A 384 -5.38 -4.66 2.05
CA MET A 384 -4.44 -5.76 2.15
C MET A 384 -4.70 -6.80 1.06
N CYS A 385 -3.65 -7.50 0.69
CA CYS A 385 -3.73 -8.68 -0.17
C CYS A 385 -2.80 -9.77 0.36
N LEU A 386 -3.12 -11.02 0.04
CA LEU A 386 -2.22 -12.14 0.27
C LEU A 386 -1.26 -12.27 -0.90
N ARG A 387 -0.08 -12.84 -0.67
CA ARG A 387 0.86 -13.11 -1.76
C ARG A 387 0.31 -14.07 -2.83
N THR A 388 -0.65 -14.91 -2.45
CA THR A 388 -1.38 -15.86 -3.30
C THR A 388 -2.57 -15.25 -4.03
N ASP A 389 -2.96 -14.00 -3.72
CA ASP A 389 -4.01 -13.30 -4.45
C ASP A 389 -3.58 -13.04 -5.89
N THR A 390 -4.54 -13.05 -6.82
CA THR A 390 -4.28 -12.83 -8.24
C THR A 390 -3.96 -11.36 -8.53
N LEU A 391 -3.20 -11.11 -9.59
CA LEU A 391 -2.96 -9.75 -10.08
C LEU A 391 -4.28 -9.01 -10.37
N LEU A 392 -5.28 -9.66 -10.93
CA LEU A 392 -6.59 -9.07 -11.18
C LEU A 392 -7.25 -8.56 -9.89
N LYS A 393 -7.27 -9.38 -8.82
CA LYS A 393 -7.84 -8.99 -7.53
C LYS A 393 -7.10 -7.76 -6.96
N VAL A 394 -5.76 -7.77 -7.03
CA VAL A 394 -4.95 -6.63 -6.61
C VAL A 394 -5.23 -5.37 -7.45
N MET A 395 -5.39 -5.52 -8.77
CA MET A 395 -5.74 -4.40 -9.65
C MET A 395 -7.11 -3.82 -9.32
N GLU A 396 -8.12 -4.66 -9.05
CA GLU A 396 -9.45 -4.22 -8.63
C GLU A 396 -9.43 -3.46 -7.30
N GLN A 397 -8.65 -3.92 -6.32
CA GLN A 397 -8.49 -3.20 -5.05
C GLN A 397 -7.77 -1.86 -5.23
N LEU A 398 -6.71 -1.81 -6.05
CA LEU A 398 -5.98 -0.58 -6.36
C LEU A 398 -6.78 0.41 -7.23
N ALA A 399 -7.77 -0.07 -7.98
CA ALA A 399 -8.67 0.77 -8.77
C ALA A 399 -9.67 1.56 -7.92
N ASN A 400 -9.82 1.22 -6.64
CA ASN A 400 -10.66 1.99 -5.73
C ASN A 400 -10.10 3.41 -5.51
N PRO A 401 -10.95 4.45 -5.56
CA PRO A 401 -10.51 5.83 -5.32
C PRO A 401 -9.77 5.96 -3.98
N GLY A 402 -8.68 6.74 -3.96
CA GLY A 402 -7.86 6.94 -2.77
C GLY A 402 -6.86 5.82 -2.45
N VAL A 403 -7.07 4.60 -2.95
CA VAL A 403 -6.14 3.48 -2.74
C VAL A 403 -4.96 3.62 -3.69
N ARG A 404 -3.78 3.93 -3.14
CA ARG A 404 -2.55 4.03 -3.94
C ARG A 404 -1.69 2.78 -3.88
N ARG A 405 -1.88 1.98 -2.83
CA ARG A 405 -1.07 0.81 -2.48
C ARG A 405 -1.86 -0.23 -1.70
N LEU A 406 -1.45 -1.48 -1.83
CA LEU A 406 -1.86 -2.59 -0.98
C LEU A 406 -0.68 -3.08 -0.16
N VAL A 407 -0.94 -3.45 1.09
CA VAL A 407 0.04 -4.14 1.93
C VAL A 407 -0.12 -5.64 1.74
N ILE A 408 0.97 -6.31 1.38
CA ILE A 408 1.01 -7.77 1.30
C ILE A 408 1.25 -8.30 2.71
N VAL A 409 0.35 -9.16 3.18
CA VAL A 409 0.43 -9.75 4.53
C VAL A 409 0.43 -11.26 4.47
N GLU A 410 1.09 -11.88 5.44
CA GLU A 410 1.05 -13.32 5.66
C GLU A 410 -0.32 -13.73 6.22
N ALA A 411 -0.89 -14.81 5.66
CA ALA A 411 -2.15 -15.33 6.13
C ALA A 411 -2.04 -15.84 7.58
N GLY A 412 -2.95 -15.43 8.44
CA GLY A 412 -3.03 -15.85 9.84
C GLY A 412 -2.24 -14.95 10.81
N SER A 413 -0.98 -14.64 10.53
CA SER A 413 -0.16 -13.78 11.39
C SER A 413 -0.38 -12.28 11.14
N ASN A 414 -0.90 -11.91 9.96
CA ASN A 414 -1.00 -10.53 9.50
C ASN A 414 0.36 -9.80 9.43
N ARG A 415 1.46 -10.57 9.41
CA ARG A 415 2.81 -10.05 9.29
C ARG A 415 3.01 -9.40 7.93
N VAL A 416 3.59 -8.20 7.88
CA VAL A 416 3.86 -7.50 6.62
C VAL A 416 4.98 -8.20 5.85
N GLU A 417 4.69 -8.56 4.60
CA GLU A 417 5.64 -9.22 3.70
C GLU A 417 6.10 -8.31 2.56
N GLY A 418 5.32 -7.29 2.23
CA GLY A 418 5.63 -6.38 1.14
C GLY A 418 4.53 -5.36 0.90
N VAL A 419 4.70 -4.56 -0.15
CA VAL A 419 3.73 -3.57 -0.62
C VAL A 419 3.70 -3.56 -2.15
N VAL A 420 2.50 -3.52 -2.73
CA VAL A 420 2.29 -3.31 -4.17
C VAL A 420 1.63 -1.95 -4.37
N SER A 421 2.19 -1.12 -5.25
CA SER A 421 1.61 0.18 -5.61
C SER A 421 1.01 0.20 -7.02
N LEU A 422 0.15 1.19 -7.27
CA LEU A 422 -0.32 1.52 -8.62
C LEU A 422 0.84 1.65 -9.61
N THR A 423 1.93 2.30 -9.20
CA THR A 423 3.10 2.51 -10.05
C THR A 423 3.78 1.19 -10.40
N ASP A 424 3.86 0.25 -9.46
CA ASP A 424 4.46 -1.07 -9.73
C ASP A 424 3.64 -1.85 -10.76
N VAL A 425 2.31 -1.83 -10.60
CA VAL A 425 1.38 -2.48 -11.54
C VAL A 425 1.53 -1.88 -12.93
N PHE A 426 1.49 -0.56 -13.07
CA PHE A 426 1.60 0.06 -14.40
C PHE A 426 2.97 -0.11 -15.05
N ARG A 427 4.06 -0.14 -14.29
CA ARG A 427 5.38 -0.51 -14.84
C ARG A 427 5.37 -1.93 -15.37
N PHE A 428 4.82 -2.88 -14.62
CA PHE A 428 4.70 -4.25 -15.08
C PHE A 428 3.85 -4.38 -16.35
N LEU A 429 2.69 -3.69 -16.41
CA LEU A 429 1.75 -3.77 -17.53
C LEU A 429 2.19 -3.01 -18.80
N LEU A 430 3.05 -2.00 -18.68
CA LEU A 430 3.50 -1.18 -19.81
C LEU A 430 4.92 -1.49 -20.29
N GLY A 431 5.70 -2.27 -19.54
CA GLY A 431 7.10 -2.60 -19.85
C GLY A 431 8.05 -1.62 -19.20
#